data_AF-A0A948D4U7-F1
#
_entry.id   AF-A0A948D4U7-F1
#
_cell.length_a   1.000
_cell.length_b   1.000
_cell.length_c   1.000
_cell.angle_alpha   90.00
_cell.angle_beta   90.00
_cell.angle_gamma   90.00
#
_symmetry.space_group_name_H-M   'P 1'
#
loop_
_entity.id
_entity.type
_entity.pdbx_description
1 polymer ?
#
loop_
_entity_poly.entity_id
_entity_poly.type
_entity_poly.pdbx_seq_one_letter_code
_entity_poly.pdbx_strand_id
1 'polypeptide(L)'
;MYEDAQKILSYLPIRKNKAENDYIEHLWRAFSELDASESSAHPFCIMPFHLLFMLAVQYKILRVSQIHTESCNLFFCGVAGRCKNELLSEQKSVFDIALINERTIPEIFQLVGLGNGVIKSIKDLIDERNNNLAHAKGGIEQKIEEKVDLYLQAVENIQQKFKSHNEQMTHSWLEEITEGDNFDQLLENRFLDLSIAPNDFGDIVGILLGAEQLDFDQWTQAVNKGLEFTYDKTIPALHELAKNETDDSKRFNAIKILQENGEIDDEMKKSIIESEKDEEILELLGE
;
A
#
# COMPACT_ATOMS: atom_id res chain seq x y z
N MET A 1 -12.17 -17.62 -8.83
CA MET A 1 -11.00 -16.97 -8.22
C MET A 1 -11.48 -16.33 -6.94
N TYR A 2 -10.82 -16.57 -5.81
CA TYR A 2 -11.19 -15.94 -4.55
C TYR A 2 -10.95 -14.42 -4.66
N GLU A 3 -12.03 -13.62 -4.68
CA GLU A 3 -11.98 -12.19 -5.00
C GLU A 3 -11.07 -11.40 -4.05
N ASP A 4 -11.07 -11.77 -2.77
CA ASP A 4 -10.31 -11.10 -1.73
C ASP A 4 -8.79 -11.29 -1.87
N ALA A 5 -8.33 -12.34 -2.57
CA ALA A 5 -6.92 -12.60 -2.77
C ALA A 5 -6.20 -11.43 -3.48
N GLN A 6 -6.89 -10.71 -4.37
CA GLN A 6 -6.31 -9.58 -5.11
C GLN A 6 -5.88 -8.43 -4.19
N LYS A 7 -6.46 -8.33 -2.99
CA LYS A 7 -6.10 -7.32 -1.98
C LYS A 7 -4.62 -7.37 -1.60
N ILE A 8 -3.93 -8.50 -1.79
CA ILE A 8 -2.49 -8.61 -1.51
C ILE A 8 -1.66 -7.60 -2.33
N LEU A 9 -2.11 -7.28 -3.55
CA LEU A 9 -1.41 -6.36 -4.45
C LEU A 9 -1.39 -4.92 -3.89
N SER A 10 -2.39 -4.54 -3.09
CA SER A 10 -2.44 -3.24 -2.41
C SER A 10 -1.44 -3.08 -1.26
N TYR A 11 -0.75 -4.18 -0.89
CA TYR A 11 0.33 -4.19 0.11
C TYR A 11 1.73 -4.33 -0.53
N LEU A 12 1.80 -4.43 -1.86
CA LEU A 12 3.04 -4.42 -2.63
C LEU A 12 3.33 -3.00 -3.15
N PRO A 13 4.59 -2.63 -3.39
CA PRO A 13 4.93 -1.24 -3.72
C PRO A 13 4.41 -0.81 -5.10
N ILE A 14 4.02 0.46 -5.17
CA ILE A 14 3.58 1.15 -6.39
C ILE A 14 4.73 1.19 -7.40
N ARG A 15 5.95 1.53 -6.95
CA ARG A 15 7.16 1.58 -7.76
C ARG A 15 8.18 0.55 -7.32
N LYS A 16 8.78 -0.10 -8.30
CA LYS A 16 9.67 -1.25 -8.16
C LYS A 16 10.50 -1.43 -9.43
N ASN A 17 11.63 -2.10 -9.32
CA ASN A 17 12.44 -2.40 -10.49
C ASN A 17 11.80 -3.51 -11.36
N LYS A 18 12.30 -3.67 -12.58
CA LYS A 18 11.76 -4.64 -13.54
C LYS A 18 11.78 -6.09 -13.01
N ALA A 19 12.87 -6.51 -12.36
CA ALA A 19 12.99 -7.88 -11.86
C ALA A 19 11.97 -8.20 -10.76
N GLU A 20 11.75 -7.25 -9.86
CA GLU A 20 10.73 -7.33 -8.81
C GLU A 20 9.31 -7.35 -9.40
N ASN A 21 9.03 -6.51 -10.39
CA ASN A 21 7.73 -6.49 -11.07
C ASN A 21 7.45 -7.81 -11.81
N ASP A 22 8.41 -8.29 -12.61
CA ASP A 22 8.30 -9.54 -13.35
C ASP A 22 8.06 -10.72 -12.40
N TYR A 23 8.68 -10.71 -11.21
CA TYR A 23 8.49 -11.75 -10.20
C TYR A 23 7.11 -11.70 -9.55
N ILE A 24 6.62 -10.51 -9.16
CA ILE A 24 5.26 -10.34 -8.61
C ILE A 24 4.20 -10.78 -9.63
N GLU A 25 4.34 -10.36 -10.89
CA GLU A 25 3.42 -10.73 -11.97
C GLU A 25 3.43 -12.25 -12.22
N HIS A 26 4.61 -12.87 -12.20
CA HIS A 26 4.74 -14.32 -12.30
C HIS A 26 4.01 -15.04 -11.15
N LEU A 27 4.21 -14.62 -9.90
CA LEU A 27 3.56 -15.21 -8.74
C LEU A 27 2.04 -15.03 -8.77
N TRP A 28 1.56 -13.82 -9.10
CA TRP A 28 0.13 -13.53 -9.18
C TRP A 28 -0.56 -14.35 -10.28
N ARG A 29 0.07 -14.48 -11.46
CA ARG A 29 -0.43 -15.35 -12.53
C ARG A 29 -0.49 -16.81 -12.10
N ALA A 30 0.59 -17.33 -11.50
CA ALA A 30 0.63 -18.70 -11.01
C ALA A 30 -0.48 -18.97 -9.96
N PHE A 31 -0.70 -18.03 -9.03
CA PHE A 31 -1.81 -18.11 -8.08
C PHE A 31 -3.16 -18.15 -8.81
N SER A 32 -3.41 -17.17 -9.69
CA SER A 32 -4.69 -17.02 -10.40
C SER A 32 -5.05 -18.24 -11.25
N GLU A 33 -4.07 -18.80 -11.97
CA GLU A 33 -4.26 -20.00 -12.80
C GLU A 33 -4.57 -21.24 -11.96
N LEU A 34 -3.86 -21.44 -10.83
CA LEU A 34 -4.09 -22.58 -9.95
C LEU A 34 -5.41 -22.45 -9.18
N ASP A 35 -5.72 -21.25 -8.71
CA ASP A 35 -6.95 -20.94 -7.96
C ASP A 35 -8.20 -21.10 -8.85
N ALA A 36 -8.12 -20.69 -10.11
CA ALA A 36 -9.18 -20.91 -11.09
C ALA A 36 -9.27 -22.35 -11.61
N SER A 37 -8.30 -23.21 -11.31
CA SER A 37 -8.32 -24.60 -11.77
C SER A 37 -9.25 -25.46 -10.92
N GLU A 38 -10.10 -26.26 -11.55
CA GLU A 38 -10.87 -27.33 -10.88
C GLU A 38 -10.03 -28.62 -10.67
N SER A 39 -8.71 -28.50 -10.74
CA SER A 39 -7.80 -29.63 -10.73
C SER A 39 -7.41 -30.01 -9.30
N SER A 40 -6.88 -31.23 -9.12
CA SER A 40 -6.25 -31.63 -7.86
C SER A 40 -5.02 -30.81 -7.48
N ALA A 41 -4.57 -29.89 -8.35
CA ALA A 41 -3.49 -28.96 -8.09
C ALA A 41 -3.95 -27.65 -7.43
N HIS A 42 -5.27 -27.40 -7.31
CA HIS A 42 -5.81 -26.19 -6.67
C HIS A 42 -5.17 -25.88 -5.30
N PRO A 43 -4.98 -26.85 -4.37
CA PRO A 43 -4.27 -26.62 -3.11
C PRO A 43 -2.88 -25.99 -3.21
N PHE A 44 -2.21 -26.16 -4.36
CA PHE A 44 -0.87 -25.64 -4.59
C PHE A 44 -0.86 -24.13 -4.85
N CYS A 45 -2.01 -23.50 -5.13
CA CYS A 45 -2.10 -22.04 -5.31
C CYS A 45 -1.61 -21.28 -4.07
N ILE A 46 -1.66 -21.90 -2.88
CA ILE A 46 -1.21 -21.24 -1.65
C ILE A 46 0.30 -20.94 -1.64
N MET A 47 1.09 -21.65 -2.46
CA MET A 47 2.53 -21.45 -2.55
C MET A 47 2.90 -20.11 -3.20
N PRO A 48 2.43 -19.77 -4.42
CA PRO A 48 2.67 -18.44 -4.97
C PRO A 48 2.04 -17.33 -4.11
N PHE A 49 0.89 -17.59 -3.48
CA PHE A 49 0.27 -16.61 -2.57
C PHE A 49 1.14 -16.32 -1.34
N HIS A 50 1.70 -17.37 -0.71
CA HIS A 50 2.65 -17.22 0.39
C HIS A 50 3.87 -16.40 -0.02
N LEU A 51 4.38 -16.56 -1.25
CA LEU A 51 5.51 -15.76 -1.72
C LEU A 51 5.12 -14.29 -1.93
N LEU A 52 3.91 -13.99 -2.41
CA LEU A 52 3.39 -12.62 -2.46
C LEU A 52 3.26 -12.01 -1.06
N PHE A 53 2.77 -12.79 -0.10
CA PHE A 53 2.74 -12.40 1.31
C PHE A 53 4.13 -12.08 1.85
N MET A 54 5.12 -12.94 1.59
CA MET A 54 6.50 -12.71 2.02
C MET A 54 7.09 -11.45 1.38
N LEU A 55 6.82 -11.19 0.10
CA LEU A 55 7.24 -9.94 -0.55
C LEU A 55 6.62 -8.72 0.12
N ALA A 56 5.32 -8.73 0.41
CA ALA A 56 4.65 -7.62 1.12
C ALA A 56 5.29 -7.37 2.49
N VAL A 57 5.57 -8.43 3.26
CA VAL A 57 6.29 -8.35 4.54
C VAL A 57 7.70 -7.75 4.34
N GLN A 58 8.46 -8.24 3.37
CA GLN A 58 9.83 -7.79 3.12
C GLN A 58 9.91 -6.34 2.66
N TYR A 59 8.98 -5.87 1.82
CA TYR A 59 8.90 -4.46 1.43
C TYR A 59 8.59 -3.54 2.61
N LYS A 60 7.67 -3.94 3.51
CA LYS A 60 7.45 -3.19 4.75
C LYS A 60 8.70 -3.11 5.60
N ILE A 61 9.51 -4.16 5.62
CA ILE A 61 10.76 -4.20 6.37
C ILE A 61 11.84 -3.32 5.74
N LEU A 62 11.93 -3.32 4.41
CA LEU A 62 12.77 -2.38 3.69
C LEU A 62 12.41 -0.94 4.08
N ARG A 63 11.12 -0.64 4.20
CA ARG A 63 10.62 0.65 4.68
C ARG A 63 10.97 0.94 6.15
N VAL A 64 10.81 -0.03 7.07
CA VAL A 64 11.31 0.12 8.47
C VAL A 64 12.80 0.43 8.47
N SER A 65 13.58 -0.22 7.60
CA SER A 65 15.03 -0.01 7.50
C SER A 65 15.41 1.41 7.10
N GLN A 66 14.52 2.15 6.44
CA GLN A 66 14.73 3.53 6.04
C GLN A 66 14.28 4.49 7.14
N ILE A 67 13.11 4.25 7.76
CA ILE A 67 12.57 5.07 8.85
C ILE A 67 13.44 4.96 10.12
N HIS A 68 13.83 3.74 10.51
CA HIS A 68 14.59 3.45 11.72
C HIS A 68 15.99 2.93 11.41
N THR A 69 16.74 3.66 10.58
CA THR A 69 18.03 3.19 10.04
C THR A 69 19.00 2.67 11.11
N GLU A 70 19.24 3.42 12.19
CA GLU A 70 20.20 3.01 13.22
C GLU A 70 19.76 1.75 13.99
N SER A 71 18.49 1.70 14.41
CA SER A 71 17.95 0.54 15.14
C SER A 71 17.90 -0.71 14.27
N CYS A 72 17.57 -0.57 12.98
CA CYS A 72 17.62 -1.66 12.02
C CYS A 72 19.04 -2.17 11.79
N ASN A 73 20.05 -1.29 11.74
CA ASN A 73 21.45 -1.71 11.63
C ASN A 73 21.85 -2.61 12.79
N LEU A 74 21.52 -2.22 14.02
CA LEU A 74 21.80 -3.01 15.22
C LEU A 74 21.09 -4.36 15.19
N PHE A 75 19.82 -4.37 14.77
CA PHE A 75 19.04 -5.60 14.61
C PHE A 75 19.69 -6.56 13.61
N PHE A 76 20.03 -6.08 12.40
CA PHE A 76 20.67 -6.91 11.37
C PHE A 76 22.05 -7.42 11.80
N CYS A 77 22.86 -6.59 12.48
CA CYS A 77 24.14 -7.03 13.05
C CYS A 77 23.96 -8.17 14.04
N GLY A 78 22.98 -8.08 14.95
CA GLY A 78 22.73 -9.08 15.97
C GLY A 78 22.13 -10.39 15.43
N VAL A 79 21.23 -10.30 14.45
CA VAL A 79 20.48 -11.43 13.92
C VAL A 79 21.20 -12.15 12.78
N ALA A 80 21.75 -11.40 11.83
CA ALA A 80 22.36 -11.94 10.63
C ALA A 80 23.89 -12.02 10.70
N GLY A 81 24.51 -11.47 11.77
CA GLY A 81 25.95 -11.33 11.87
C GLY A 81 26.54 -10.45 10.77
N ARG A 82 25.73 -9.59 10.15
CA ARG A 82 26.09 -8.70 9.03
C ARG A 82 25.58 -7.30 9.29
N CYS A 83 26.36 -6.29 8.89
CA CYS A 83 25.89 -4.90 8.94
C CYS A 83 24.86 -4.65 7.82
N LYS A 84 23.92 -3.70 8.00
CA LYS A 84 22.94 -3.31 6.94
C LYS A 84 23.62 -3.02 5.60
N ASN A 85 24.76 -2.33 5.61
CA ASN A 85 25.53 -1.98 4.41
C ASN A 85 26.18 -3.19 3.72
N GLU A 86 26.26 -4.33 4.40
CA GLU A 86 26.73 -5.61 3.83
C GLU A 86 25.56 -6.49 3.38
N LEU A 87 24.35 -6.18 3.85
CA LEU A 87 23.14 -6.97 3.61
C LEU A 87 22.29 -6.39 2.49
N LEU A 88 22.09 -5.06 2.49
CA LEU A 88 21.36 -4.34 1.45
C LEU A 88 22.33 -3.88 0.37
N SER A 89 22.06 -4.26 -0.87
CA SER A 89 22.74 -3.70 -2.03
C SER A 89 22.48 -2.20 -2.13
N GLU A 90 23.29 -1.49 -2.91
CA GLU A 90 23.05 -0.07 -3.21
C GLU A 90 21.66 0.15 -3.84
N GLN A 91 21.14 -0.86 -4.52
CA GLN A 91 19.81 -0.84 -5.14
C GLN A 91 18.67 -1.03 -4.13
N LYS A 92 18.98 -1.37 -2.86
CA LYS A 92 18.01 -1.57 -1.77
C LYS A 92 16.85 -2.48 -2.21
N SER A 93 17.16 -3.62 -2.80
CA SER A 93 16.13 -4.53 -3.34
C SER A 93 15.48 -5.36 -2.22
N VAL A 94 14.20 -5.70 -2.41
CA VAL A 94 13.50 -6.64 -1.51
C VAL A 94 14.18 -8.01 -1.45
N PHE A 95 14.89 -8.41 -2.52
CA PHE A 95 15.60 -9.69 -2.59
C PHE A 95 16.80 -9.75 -1.65
N ASP A 96 17.36 -8.61 -1.24
CA ASP A 96 18.42 -8.56 -0.24
C ASP A 96 17.90 -8.97 1.15
N ILE A 97 16.66 -8.58 1.46
CA ILE A 97 15.99 -8.98 2.71
C ILE A 97 15.73 -10.49 2.74
N ALA A 98 15.50 -11.12 1.58
CA ALA A 98 15.27 -12.56 1.46
C ALA A 98 16.51 -13.41 1.86
N LEU A 99 17.69 -12.81 2.00
CA LEU A 99 18.89 -13.48 2.51
C LEU A 99 18.84 -13.74 4.02
N ILE A 100 17.96 -13.05 4.75
CA ILE A 100 17.73 -13.28 6.18
C ILE A 100 16.76 -14.44 6.33
N ASN A 101 16.90 -15.22 7.41
CA ASN A 101 15.95 -16.27 7.74
C ASN A 101 14.53 -15.70 7.86
N GLU A 102 13.60 -16.20 7.05
CA GLU A 102 12.19 -15.79 7.00
C GLU A 102 11.53 -15.76 8.38
N ARG A 103 11.88 -16.70 9.27
CA ARG A 103 11.32 -16.77 10.63
C ARG A 103 11.79 -15.63 11.53
N THR A 104 12.95 -15.04 11.27
CA THR A 104 13.50 -13.97 12.12
C THR A 104 13.08 -12.59 11.66
N ILE A 105 12.91 -12.41 10.35
CA ILE A 105 12.54 -11.16 9.69
C ILE A 105 11.36 -10.42 10.38
N PRO A 106 10.25 -11.09 10.79
CA PRO A 106 9.11 -10.40 11.44
C PRO A 106 9.41 -9.70 12.76
N GLU A 107 10.51 -10.04 13.46
CA GLU A 107 10.86 -9.40 14.73
C GLU A 107 11.21 -7.92 14.58
N ILE A 108 11.66 -7.50 13.39
CA ILE A 108 12.01 -6.11 13.12
C ILE A 108 10.81 -5.16 13.28
N PHE A 109 9.58 -5.66 13.12
CA PHE A 109 8.38 -4.86 13.29
C PHE A 109 8.13 -4.41 14.75
N GLN A 110 8.87 -4.94 15.72
CA GLN A 110 8.90 -4.37 17.07
C GLN A 110 9.36 -2.91 17.06
N LEU A 111 10.21 -2.52 16.10
CA LEU A 111 10.69 -1.14 15.96
C LEU A 111 9.58 -0.15 15.60
N VAL A 112 8.51 -0.62 14.93
CA VAL A 112 7.31 0.16 14.62
C VAL A 112 6.14 -0.14 15.57
N GLY A 113 6.42 -0.81 16.70
CA GLY A 113 5.43 -1.09 17.75
C GLY A 113 4.43 -2.20 17.41
N LEU A 114 4.78 -3.14 16.52
CA LEU A 114 3.96 -4.33 16.28
C LEU A 114 4.04 -5.26 17.50
N GLY A 115 2.87 -5.68 18.01
CA GLY A 115 2.80 -6.50 19.21
C GLY A 115 3.31 -7.93 18.99
N ASN A 116 3.91 -8.51 20.04
CA ASN A 116 4.46 -9.87 20.00
C ASN A 116 3.45 -10.96 19.58
N GLY A 117 2.16 -10.76 19.87
CA GLY A 117 1.10 -11.67 19.41
C GLY A 117 0.95 -11.73 17.89
N VAL A 118 1.00 -10.57 17.23
CA VAL A 118 0.92 -10.47 15.76
C VAL A 118 2.22 -10.97 15.11
N ILE A 119 3.37 -10.64 15.70
CA ILE A 119 4.65 -11.18 15.22
C ILE A 119 4.65 -12.71 15.28
N LYS A 120 4.12 -13.28 16.37
CA LYS A 120 3.97 -14.72 16.49
C LYS A 120 3.04 -15.29 15.42
N SER A 121 1.89 -14.68 15.15
CA SER A 121 0.98 -15.18 14.10
C SER A 121 1.61 -15.16 12.71
N ILE A 122 2.41 -14.13 12.38
CA ILE A 122 3.20 -14.09 11.14
C ILE A 122 4.18 -15.26 11.09
N LYS A 123 4.92 -15.50 12.17
CA LYS A 123 5.88 -16.61 12.24
C LYS A 123 5.19 -17.98 12.14
N ASP A 124 4.01 -18.13 12.73
CA ASP A 124 3.23 -19.37 12.65
C ASP A 124 2.81 -19.65 11.20
N LEU A 125 2.44 -18.62 10.42
CA LEU A 125 2.14 -18.77 8.99
C LEU A 125 3.37 -19.22 8.17
N ILE A 126 4.55 -18.66 8.46
CA ILE A 126 5.82 -19.04 7.83
C ILE A 126 6.19 -20.48 8.18
N ASP A 127 6.08 -20.83 9.47
CA ASP A 127 6.35 -22.19 9.95
C ASP A 127 5.43 -23.21 9.33
N GLU A 128 4.14 -22.91 9.21
CA GLU A 128 3.17 -23.84 8.65
C GLU A 128 3.49 -24.15 7.18
N ARG A 129 3.86 -23.12 6.39
CA ARG A 129 4.34 -23.33 5.03
C ARG A 129 5.58 -24.21 5.02
N ASN A 130 6.59 -23.86 5.81
CA ASN A 130 7.88 -24.57 5.82
C ASN A 130 7.72 -26.02 6.32
N ASN A 131 6.89 -26.23 7.33
CA ASN A 131 6.77 -27.52 7.98
C ASN A 131 5.81 -28.46 7.26
N ASN A 132 4.75 -27.96 6.63
CA ASN A 132 3.67 -28.78 6.10
C ASN A 132 3.57 -28.78 4.57
N LEU A 133 3.98 -27.71 3.89
CA LEU A 133 3.69 -27.51 2.47
C LEU A 133 4.94 -27.47 1.56
N ALA A 134 6.06 -26.93 2.05
CA ALA A 134 7.28 -26.75 1.24
C ALA A 134 8.14 -28.00 1.08
N HIS A 135 7.94 -29.00 1.94
CA HIS A 135 8.71 -30.24 1.93
C HIS A 135 7.81 -31.41 1.53
N ALA A 136 8.40 -32.46 0.93
CA ALA A 136 7.72 -33.69 0.52
C ALA A 136 7.27 -34.55 1.72
N LYS A 137 6.50 -33.95 2.63
CA LYS A 137 5.92 -34.54 3.84
C LYS A 137 4.45 -34.94 3.65
N GLY A 138 3.88 -34.67 2.46
CA GLY A 138 2.53 -35.08 2.10
C GLY A 138 1.41 -34.17 2.61
N GLY A 139 1.73 -32.96 3.10
CA GLY A 139 0.71 -31.98 3.48
C GLY A 139 0.04 -31.37 2.25
N ILE A 140 -1.28 -31.25 2.30
CA ILE A 140 -2.11 -30.61 1.26
C ILE A 140 -3.03 -29.63 1.97
N GLU A 141 -2.99 -28.36 1.57
CA GLU A 141 -3.90 -27.34 2.10
C GLU A 141 -5.33 -27.59 1.60
N GLN A 142 -6.31 -27.59 2.50
CA GLN A 142 -7.72 -27.84 2.17
C GLN A 142 -8.57 -26.58 2.34
N LYS A 143 -8.08 -25.60 3.10
CA LYS A 143 -8.81 -24.37 3.47
C LYS A 143 -8.09 -23.16 2.89
N ILE A 144 -8.04 -23.09 1.56
CA ILE A 144 -7.28 -22.06 0.82
C ILE A 144 -7.79 -20.65 1.15
N GLU A 145 -9.10 -20.42 1.11
CA GLU A 145 -9.70 -19.11 1.39
C GLU A 145 -9.38 -18.63 2.82
N GLU A 146 -9.63 -19.49 3.82
CA GLU A 146 -9.26 -19.19 5.22
C GLU A 146 -7.77 -18.86 5.36
N LYS A 147 -6.92 -19.55 4.59
CA LYS A 147 -5.47 -19.32 4.62
C LYS A 147 -5.08 -17.99 3.99
N VAL A 148 -5.71 -17.63 2.86
CA VAL A 148 -5.55 -16.32 2.22
C VAL A 148 -5.96 -15.22 3.18
N ASP A 149 -7.11 -15.37 3.86
CA ASP A 149 -7.58 -14.39 4.83
C ASP A 149 -6.59 -14.17 5.99
N LEU A 150 -5.99 -15.25 6.49
CA LEU A 150 -4.97 -15.14 7.54
C LEU A 150 -3.72 -14.37 7.07
N TYR A 151 -3.29 -14.57 5.83
CA TYR A 151 -2.18 -13.80 5.24
C TYR A 151 -2.54 -12.33 5.07
N LEU A 152 -3.74 -12.03 4.55
CA LEU A 152 -4.23 -10.67 4.36
C LEU A 152 -4.38 -9.94 5.70
N GLN A 153 -4.95 -10.60 6.70
CA GLN A 153 -5.07 -10.07 8.06
C GLN A 153 -3.69 -9.76 8.68
N ALA A 154 -2.69 -10.60 8.42
CA ALA A 154 -1.34 -10.37 8.92
C ALA A 154 -0.70 -9.11 8.31
N VAL A 155 -0.81 -8.90 6.99
CA VAL A 155 -0.29 -7.68 6.35
C VAL A 155 -1.10 -6.43 6.70
N GLU A 156 -2.41 -6.57 6.91
CA GLU A 156 -3.25 -5.47 7.39
C GLU A 156 -2.84 -5.03 8.80
N ASN A 157 -2.61 -5.97 9.71
CA ASN A 157 -2.13 -5.65 11.05
C ASN A 157 -0.79 -4.91 11.03
N ILE A 158 0.10 -5.24 10.07
CA ILE A 158 1.32 -4.48 9.84
C ILE A 158 0.97 -3.07 9.34
N GLN A 159 0.12 -2.94 8.31
CA GLN A 159 -0.30 -1.64 7.73
C GLN A 159 -0.83 -0.68 8.79
N GLN A 160 -1.67 -1.14 9.72
CA GLN A 160 -2.24 -0.30 10.77
C GLN A 160 -1.16 0.37 11.66
N LYS A 161 0.04 -0.22 11.79
CA LYS A 161 1.15 0.40 12.52
C LYS A 161 1.89 1.47 11.72
N PHE A 162 1.75 1.47 10.40
CA PHE A 162 2.37 2.46 9.54
C PHE A 162 1.54 3.73 9.38
N LYS A 163 0.23 3.72 9.62
CA LYS A 163 -0.65 4.89 9.47
C LYS A 163 -0.08 6.18 10.06
N SER A 164 0.22 6.19 11.36
CA SER A 164 0.80 7.39 12.01
C SER A 164 2.17 7.78 11.45
N HIS A 165 2.96 6.80 11.00
CA HIS A 165 4.25 7.08 10.35
C HIS A 165 4.03 7.68 8.94
N ASN A 166 3.00 7.23 8.22
CA ASN A 166 2.61 7.74 6.91
C ASN A 166 2.17 9.21 7.03
N GLU A 167 1.31 9.50 8.01
CA GLU A 167 0.83 10.86 8.31
C GLU A 167 2.00 11.81 8.65
N GLN A 168 2.86 11.44 9.59
CA GLN A 168 4.02 12.25 9.99
C GLN A 168 4.98 12.51 8.82
N MET A 169 5.25 11.47 8.03
CA MET A 169 6.10 11.58 6.85
C MET A 169 5.48 12.53 5.81
N THR A 170 4.17 12.49 5.63
CA THR A 170 3.47 13.35 4.66
C THR A 170 3.55 14.82 5.06
N HIS A 171 3.41 15.13 6.35
CA HIS A 171 3.61 16.50 6.83
C HIS A 171 5.03 17.00 6.56
N SER A 172 6.05 16.15 6.77
CA SER A 172 7.43 16.50 6.41
C SER A 172 7.59 16.73 4.91
N TRP A 173 6.89 15.99 4.05
CA TRP A 173 6.91 16.24 2.60
C TRP A 173 6.31 17.59 2.26
N LEU A 174 5.15 17.93 2.84
CA LEU A 174 4.46 19.19 2.60
C LEU A 174 5.29 20.41 3.02
N GLU A 175 6.14 20.29 4.05
CA GLU A 175 7.08 21.33 4.46
C GLU A 175 8.25 21.54 3.47
N GLU A 176 8.58 20.52 2.68
CA GLU A 176 9.68 20.55 1.70
C GLU A 176 9.24 21.06 0.32
N ILE A 177 7.94 21.06 0.03
CA ILE A 177 7.39 21.44 -1.27
C ILE A 177 7.40 22.95 -1.44
N THR A 178 7.81 23.40 -2.62
CA THR A 178 7.75 24.79 -3.03
C THR A 178 6.82 24.96 -4.24
N GLU A 179 6.29 26.18 -4.40
CA GLU A 179 5.40 26.51 -5.51
C GLU A 179 6.09 26.25 -6.87
N GLY A 180 5.38 25.57 -7.78
CA GLY A 180 5.91 25.22 -9.10
C GLY A 180 6.84 24.00 -9.12
N ASP A 181 7.08 23.32 -7.99
CA ASP A 181 7.75 22.01 -8.01
C ASP A 181 6.92 20.99 -8.79
N ASN A 182 7.61 20.11 -9.52
CA ASN A 182 6.98 18.97 -10.17
C ASN A 182 6.62 17.91 -9.12
N PHE A 183 5.39 17.99 -8.61
CA PHE A 183 4.90 17.15 -7.53
C PHE A 183 4.72 15.68 -7.95
N ASP A 184 4.35 15.43 -9.21
CA ASP A 184 4.29 14.10 -9.81
C ASP A 184 5.65 13.40 -9.70
N GLN A 185 6.72 14.05 -10.16
CA GLN A 185 8.07 13.51 -10.09
C GLN A 185 8.54 13.33 -8.63
N LEU A 186 8.13 14.21 -7.72
CA LEU A 186 8.40 14.06 -6.30
C LEU A 186 7.74 12.79 -5.76
N LEU A 187 6.44 12.58 -6.01
CA LEU A 187 5.72 11.38 -5.58
C LEU A 187 6.33 10.11 -6.18
N GLU A 188 6.69 10.12 -7.46
CA GLU A 188 7.37 9.00 -8.13
C GLU A 188 8.66 8.59 -7.39
N ASN A 189 9.48 9.59 -7.04
CA ASN A 189 10.72 9.36 -6.30
C ASN A 189 10.41 8.81 -4.90
N ARG A 190 9.43 9.37 -4.19
CA ARG A 190 9.04 8.90 -2.86
C ARG A 190 8.47 7.49 -2.87
N PHE A 191 7.66 7.14 -3.87
CA PHE A 191 7.10 5.80 -4.01
C PHE A 191 8.18 4.75 -4.20
N LEU A 192 9.21 5.07 -5.00
CA LEU A 192 10.36 4.21 -5.20
C LEU A 192 11.23 4.13 -3.94
N ASP A 193 11.65 5.29 -3.43
CA ASP A 193 12.60 5.37 -2.31
C ASP A 193 12.04 4.75 -1.05
N LEU A 194 10.75 4.95 -0.75
CA LEU A 194 10.11 4.45 0.47
C LEU A 194 9.33 3.16 0.29
N SER A 195 9.35 2.58 -0.93
CA SER A 195 8.56 1.38 -1.26
C SER A 195 7.08 1.53 -0.85
N ILE A 196 6.48 2.68 -1.13
CA ILE A 196 5.09 3.00 -0.77
C ILE A 196 4.16 2.05 -1.54
N ALA A 197 3.29 1.36 -0.80
CA ALA A 197 2.22 0.55 -1.37
C ALA A 197 0.93 1.38 -1.57
N PRO A 198 -0.02 0.93 -2.41
CA PRO A 198 -1.32 1.57 -2.56
C PRO A 198 -2.01 1.91 -1.23
N ASN A 199 -2.02 0.96 -0.28
CA ASN A 199 -2.62 1.21 1.03
C ASN A 199 -1.86 2.24 1.88
N ASP A 200 -0.55 2.39 1.70
CA ASP A 200 0.20 3.46 2.37
C ASP A 200 -0.15 4.82 1.78
N PHE A 201 -0.28 4.89 0.46
CA PHE A 201 -0.67 6.12 -0.21
C PHE A 201 -2.11 6.50 0.10
N GLY A 202 -3.00 5.52 0.19
CA GLY A 202 -4.39 5.70 0.62
C GLY A 202 -4.54 6.26 2.03
N ASP A 203 -3.58 5.98 2.94
CA ASP A 203 -3.57 6.59 4.27
C ASP A 203 -3.26 8.10 4.24
N ILE A 204 -2.62 8.60 3.17
CA ILE A 204 -2.10 9.97 3.11
C ILE A 204 -2.72 10.83 2.02
N VAL A 205 -3.40 10.24 1.04
CA VAL A 205 -3.99 10.97 -0.09
C VAL A 205 -4.93 12.07 0.40
N GLY A 206 -5.78 11.80 1.39
CA GLY A 206 -6.67 12.82 1.96
C GLY A 206 -5.92 14.00 2.59
N ILE A 207 -4.74 13.77 3.19
CA ILE A 207 -3.89 14.83 3.74
C ILE A 207 -3.33 15.70 2.61
N LEU A 208 -2.87 15.07 1.53
CA LEU A 208 -2.35 15.79 0.37
C LEU A 208 -3.44 16.62 -0.31
N LEU A 209 -4.64 16.06 -0.49
CA LEU A 209 -5.72 16.77 -1.17
C LEU A 209 -6.27 17.95 -0.35
N GLY A 210 -6.20 17.89 0.99
CA GLY A 210 -6.56 18.99 1.88
C GLY A 210 -5.41 19.93 2.23
N ALA A 211 -4.24 19.78 1.62
CA ALA A 211 -3.08 20.61 1.92
C ALA A 211 -3.19 21.99 1.26
N GLU A 212 -3.06 23.05 2.07
CA GLU A 212 -2.98 24.43 1.60
C GLU A 212 -1.64 24.74 0.91
N GLN A 213 -0.59 23.96 1.21
CA GLN A 213 0.76 24.13 0.66
C GLN A 213 0.84 23.78 -0.83
N LEU A 214 -0.07 22.95 -1.33
CA LEU A 214 -0.08 22.56 -2.74
C LEU A 214 -0.82 23.62 -3.55
N ASP A 215 -0.12 24.15 -4.56
CA ASP A 215 -0.78 24.92 -5.62
C ASP A 215 -1.75 24.04 -6.42
N PHE A 216 -2.54 24.66 -7.29
CA PHE A 216 -3.59 23.94 -8.02
C PHE A 216 -3.05 22.86 -8.97
N ASP A 217 -1.90 23.07 -9.60
CA ASP A 217 -1.29 22.08 -10.51
C ASP A 217 -0.76 20.88 -9.70
N GLN A 218 -0.07 21.14 -8.59
CA GLN A 218 0.40 20.12 -7.67
C GLN A 218 -0.75 19.32 -7.04
N TRP A 219 -1.83 20.00 -6.64
CA TRP A 219 -3.05 19.37 -6.15
C TRP A 219 -3.67 18.46 -7.22
N THR A 220 -3.76 18.92 -8.46
CA THR A 220 -4.28 18.11 -9.58
C THR A 220 -3.41 16.86 -9.81
N GLN A 221 -2.09 16.99 -9.72
CA GLN A 221 -1.17 15.84 -9.80
C GLN A 221 -1.41 14.85 -8.65
N ALA A 222 -1.65 15.34 -7.42
CA ALA A 222 -2.00 14.51 -6.27
C ALA A 222 -3.30 13.73 -6.51
N VAL A 223 -4.35 14.39 -7.02
CA VAL A 223 -5.63 13.75 -7.35
C VAL A 223 -5.44 12.66 -8.39
N ASN A 224 -4.71 12.94 -9.47
CA ASN A 224 -4.48 11.97 -10.54
C ASN A 224 -3.79 10.71 -10.02
N LYS A 225 -2.76 10.84 -9.18
CA LYS A 225 -2.12 9.70 -8.51
C LYS A 225 -3.07 8.97 -7.57
N GLY A 226 -3.89 9.73 -6.84
CA GLY A 226 -4.92 9.21 -5.96
C GLY A 226 -5.87 8.28 -6.71
N LEU A 227 -6.43 8.76 -7.81
CA LEU A 227 -7.35 7.99 -8.65
C LEU A 227 -6.66 6.79 -9.31
N GLU A 228 -5.40 6.90 -9.69
CA GLU A 228 -4.63 5.81 -10.31
C GLU A 228 -4.37 4.66 -9.32
N PHE A 229 -3.96 4.95 -8.08
CA PHE A 229 -3.46 3.92 -7.15
C PHE A 229 -4.36 3.60 -5.99
N THR A 230 -5.24 4.53 -5.59
CA THR A 230 -6.01 4.42 -4.35
C THR A 230 -7.39 5.06 -4.52
N TYR A 231 -8.08 4.69 -5.60
CA TYR A 231 -9.40 5.19 -5.97
C TYR A 231 -10.39 5.15 -4.79
N ASP A 232 -10.45 4.02 -4.07
CA ASP A 232 -11.36 3.78 -2.95
C ASP A 232 -11.12 4.69 -1.73
N LYS A 233 -9.95 5.32 -1.63
CA LYS A 233 -9.64 6.35 -0.62
C LYS A 233 -9.72 7.77 -1.17
N THR A 234 -9.46 7.93 -2.46
CA THR A 234 -9.44 9.24 -3.12
C THR A 234 -10.84 9.78 -3.32
N ILE A 235 -11.79 8.95 -3.76
CA ILE A 235 -13.18 9.37 -3.95
C ILE A 235 -13.80 9.89 -2.64
N PRO A 236 -13.73 9.18 -1.50
CA PRO A 236 -14.19 9.73 -0.23
C PRO A 236 -13.51 11.04 0.18
N ALA A 237 -12.21 11.20 -0.09
CA ALA A 237 -11.51 12.45 0.21
C ALA A 237 -12.01 13.61 -0.66
N LEU A 238 -12.24 13.38 -1.95
CA LEU A 238 -12.83 14.37 -2.85
C LEU A 238 -14.26 14.74 -2.45
N HIS A 239 -15.05 13.79 -1.95
CA HIS A 239 -16.37 14.08 -1.39
C HIS A 239 -16.32 15.05 -0.21
N GLU A 240 -15.38 14.86 0.70
CA GLU A 240 -15.20 15.76 1.83
C GLU A 240 -14.75 17.16 1.38
N LEU A 241 -13.89 17.25 0.36
CA LEU A 241 -13.50 18.52 -0.23
C LEU A 241 -14.67 19.23 -0.91
N ALA A 242 -15.45 18.52 -1.72
CA ALA A 242 -16.63 19.09 -2.39
C ALA A 242 -17.62 19.74 -1.39
N LYS A 243 -17.72 19.20 -0.17
CA LYS A 243 -18.60 19.70 0.89
C LYS A 243 -17.99 20.83 1.73
N ASN A 244 -16.70 20.72 2.08
CA ASN A 244 -16.11 21.52 3.15
C ASN A 244 -14.98 22.46 2.69
N GLU A 245 -14.47 22.30 1.47
CA GLU A 245 -13.36 23.12 0.98
C GLU A 245 -13.78 24.58 0.80
N THR A 246 -12.88 25.49 1.17
CA THR A 246 -13.06 26.94 1.08
C THR A 246 -12.37 27.55 -0.14
N ASP A 247 -11.41 26.84 -0.74
CA ASP A 247 -10.86 27.18 -2.04
C ASP A 247 -11.85 26.79 -3.16
N ASP A 248 -12.49 27.79 -3.76
CA ASP A 248 -13.49 27.60 -4.82
C ASP A 248 -12.94 26.81 -6.02
N SER A 249 -11.65 26.96 -6.35
CA SER A 249 -11.03 26.25 -7.48
C SER A 249 -10.83 24.76 -7.17
N LYS A 250 -10.31 24.43 -5.99
CA LYS A 250 -10.17 23.02 -5.56
C LYS A 250 -11.55 22.37 -5.40
N ARG A 251 -12.51 23.10 -4.84
CA ARG A 251 -13.89 22.63 -4.64
C ARG A 251 -14.60 22.36 -5.97
N PHE A 252 -14.60 23.31 -6.90
CA PHE A 252 -15.17 23.16 -8.24
C PHE A 252 -14.58 21.93 -8.94
N ASN A 253 -13.25 21.77 -8.92
CA ASN A 253 -12.60 20.66 -9.60
C ASN A 253 -12.85 19.32 -8.91
N ALA A 254 -12.95 19.27 -7.57
CA ALA A 254 -13.37 18.06 -6.87
C ALA A 254 -14.77 17.61 -7.32
N ILE A 255 -15.73 18.53 -7.42
CA ILE A 255 -17.09 18.25 -7.91
C ILE A 255 -17.06 17.75 -9.35
N LYS A 256 -16.31 18.43 -10.23
CA LYS A 256 -16.16 18.02 -11.63
C LYS A 256 -15.60 16.61 -11.76
N ILE A 257 -14.54 16.28 -11.03
CA ILE A 257 -13.91 14.96 -11.06
C ILE A 257 -14.89 13.89 -10.55
N LEU A 258 -15.60 14.15 -9.45
CA LEU A 258 -16.62 13.24 -8.95
C LEU A 258 -17.73 13.00 -9.99
N GLN A 259 -18.19 14.05 -10.67
CA GLN A 259 -19.21 13.93 -11.71
C GLN A 259 -18.72 13.12 -12.92
N GLU A 260 -17.52 13.40 -13.41
CA GLU A 260 -16.91 12.69 -14.54
C GLU A 260 -16.72 11.19 -14.25
N ASN A 261 -16.52 10.83 -12.98
CA ASN A 261 -16.40 9.45 -12.52
C ASN A 261 -17.75 8.80 -12.13
N GLY A 262 -18.86 9.54 -12.20
CA GLY A 262 -20.19 9.02 -11.83
C GLY A 262 -20.38 8.84 -10.32
N GLU A 263 -19.58 9.51 -9.49
CA GLU A 263 -19.58 9.40 -8.03
C GLU A 263 -20.48 10.44 -7.35
N ILE A 264 -21.14 11.33 -8.10
CA ILE A 264 -22.17 12.25 -7.55
C ILE A 264 -23.55 11.61 -7.66
N ASP A 265 -24.17 11.32 -6.52
CA ASP A 265 -25.57 10.93 -6.43
C ASP A 265 -26.53 12.13 -6.31
N ASP A 266 -27.83 11.87 -6.48
CA ASP A 266 -28.87 12.91 -6.43
C ASP A 266 -28.95 13.61 -5.06
N GLU A 267 -28.62 12.92 -3.98
CA GLU A 267 -28.67 13.47 -2.61
C GLU A 267 -27.53 14.47 -2.39
N MET A 268 -26.30 14.10 -2.76
CA MET A 268 -25.15 14.98 -2.72
C MET A 268 -25.32 16.16 -3.67
N LYS A 269 -25.79 15.91 -4.89
CA LYS A 269 -26.06 16.96 -5.87
C LYS A 269 -26.99 18.02 -5.30
N LYS A 270 -28.11 17.59 -4.70
CA LYS A 270 -29.07 18.49 -4.05
C LYS A 270 -28.46 19.23 -2.87
N SER A 271 -27.68 18.54 -2.03
CA SER A 271 -26.99 19.15 -0.89
C SER A 271 -26.00 20.23 -1.32
N ILE A 272 -25.28 20.03 -2.43
CA ILE A 272 -24.35 21.03 -2.97
C ILE A 272 -25.17 22.23 -3.46
N ILE A 273 -26.14 22.03 -4.36
CA ILE A 273 -26.97 23.08 -4.95
C ILE A 273 -27.64 23.95 -3.87
N GLU A 274 -28.20 23.36 -2.81
CA GLU A 274 -28.87 24.10 -1.73
C GLU A 274 -27.94 25.04 -0.96
N SER A 275 -26.64 24.73 -0.93
CA SER A 275 -25.61 25.49 -0.22
C SER A 275 -24.77 26.38 -1.14
N GLU A 276 -24.85 26.18 -2.45
CA GLU A 276 -23.95 26.76 -3.44
C GLU A 276 -24.42 28.13 -3.93
N LYS A 277 -23.46 29.02 -4.16
CA LYS A 277 -23.68 30.34 -4.76
C LYS A 277 -22.84 30.56 -6.02
N ASP A 278 -21.88 29.69 -6.28
CA ASP A 278 -21.08 29.72 -7.49
C ASP A 278 -21.89 29.22 -8.70
N GLU A 279 -22.12 30.11 -9.67
CA GLU A 279 -22.88 29.81 -10.88
C GLU A 279 -22.20 28.74 -11.76
N GLU A 280 -20.87 28.62 -11.75
CA GLU A 280 -20.16 27.60 -12.53
C GLU A 280 -20.37 26.21 -11.93
N ILE A 281 -20.41 26.09 -10.59
CA ILE A 281 -20.73 24.81 -9.91
C ILE A 281 -22.19 24.41 -10.18
N LEU A 282 -23.12 25.36 -10.17
CA LEU A 282 -24.53 25.10 -10.48
C LEU A 282 -24.71 24.63 -11.93
N GLU A 283 -24.07 25.30 -12.90
CA GLU A 283 -24.12 24.93 -14.32
C GLU A 283 -23.53 23.53 -14.55
N LEU A 284 -22.41 23.23 -13.90
CA LEU A 284 -21.76 21.91 -13.94
C LEU A 284 -22.73 20.80 -13.46
N LEU A 285 -23.52 21.08 -12.44
CA LEU A 285 -24.56 20.19 -11.92
C LEU A 285 -25.86 20.27 -12.74
N GLY A 286 -25.99 21.16 -13.71
CA GLY A 286 -27.14 21.25 -14.61
C GLY A 286 -28.35 21.98 -14.03
N GLU A 287 -28.12 22.98 -13.16
CA GLU A 287 -29.08 24.05 -12.84
C GLU A 287 -28.67 25.37 -13.49
#